data_AF-A0AB32WTF9-F1
#
_entry.id   AF-A0AB32WTF9-F1
#
_cell.length_a   1.000
_cell.length_b   1.000
_cell.length_c   1.000
_cell.angle_alpha   90.00
_cell.angle_beta   90.00
_cell.angle_gamma   90.00
#
_symmetry.space_group_name_H-M   'P 1'
#
loop_
_entity.id
_entity.type
_entity.pdbx_description
1 polymer ?
#
loop_
_entity_poly.entity_id
_entity_poly.type
_entity_poly.pdbx_seq_one_letter_code
_entity_poly.pdbx_strand_id
1 'polypeptide(L)'
;MLSSGNLAHHVALKACEHEFSRLNLIGEVELQPFFGGEERTESEIKLVGTLLISVNRTDWMWKAFLPQGCNRDHQVVNVFGPNSVDISHLPFPPTLVFISRFDPLQDWQRKYVEGLKKCGKTV
;
A
#
# COMPACT_ATOMS: atom_id res chain seq x y z
N MET A 1 1.16 12.00 -8.51
CA MET A 1 0.42 10.76 -8.16
C MET A 1 1.04 10.26 -6.87
N LEU A 2 0.23 9.99 -5.84
CA LEU A 2 0.69 10.02 -4.44
C LEU A 2 1.29 8.67 -4.00
N SER A 3 2.55 8.41 -4.34
CA SER A 3 3.32 7.29 -3.77
C SER A 3 3.74 7.53 -2.31
N SER A 4 3.45 8.70 -1.75
CA SER A 4 3.80 9.08 -0.37
C SER A 4 3.19 8.14 0.66
N GLY A 5 1.99 7.61 0.39
CA GLY A 5 1.35 6.66 1.29
C GLY A 5 2.09 5.33 1.39
N ASN A 6 2.40 4.75 0.23
CA ASN A 6 3.26 3.55 0.16
C ASN A 6 4.58 3.75 0.93
N LEU A 7 5.22 4.90 0.76
CA LEU A 7 6.45 5.23 1.49
C LEU A 7 6.20 5.32 3.00
N ALA A 8 5.11 5.98 3.42
CA ALA A 8 4.76 6.13 4.83
C ALA A 8 4.58 4.76 5.50
N HIS A 9 3.87 3.83 4.84
CA HIS A 9 3.74 2.44 5.31
C HIS A 9 5.11 1.77 5.53
N HIS A 10 6.02 1.86 4.54
CA HIS A 10 7.35 1.24 4.63
C HIS A 10 8.24 1.92 5.68
N VAL A 11 8.08 3.24 5.90
CA VAL A 11 8.76 3.96 6.97
C VAL A 11 8.22 3.53 8.34
N ALA A 12 6.91 3.40 8.48
CA ALA A 12 6.28 2.92 9.71
C ALA A 12 6.72 1.49 10.04
N LEU A 13 6.72 0.60 9.04
CA LEU A 13 7.21 -0.76 9.17
C LEU A 13 8.65 -0.81 9.70
N LYS A 14 9.57 -0.08 9.04
CA LYS A 14 10.97 0.00 9.50
C LYS A 14 11.09 0.65 10.88
N ALA A 15 10.26 1.64 11.19
CA ALA A 15 10.28 2.27 12.50
C ALA A 15 9.88 1.28 13.61
N CYS A 16 8.95 0.36 13.34
CA CYS A 16 8.55 -0.66 14.31
C CYS A 16 9.66 -1.67 14.65
N GLU A 17 10.68 -1.80 13.81
CA GLU A 17 11.84 -2.68 14.03
C GLU A 17 12.95 -2.01 14.88
N HIS A 18 12.78 -0.74 15.26
CA HIS A 18 13.78 0.05 15.96
C HIS A 18 13.22 0.73 17.20
N GLU A 19 14.01 0.75 18.28
CA GLU A 19 13.71 1.54 19.46
C GLU A 19 14.29 2.95 19.31
N PHE A 20 13.42 3.95 19.13
CA PHE A 20 13.84 5.34 19.06
C PHE A 20 13.74 6.01 20.44
N SER A 21 14.82 6.69 20.84
CA SER A 21 14.85 7.44 22.11
C SER A 21 14.11 8.80 22.06
N ARG A 22 13.82 9.32 20.87
CA ARG A 22 13.24 10.67 20.67
C ARG A 22 12.12 10.73 19.64
N LEU A 23 11.70 9.59 19.09
CA LEU A 23 10.66 9.51 18.07
C LEU A 23 9.62 8.50 18.52
N ASN A 24 8.34 8.88 18.45
CA ASN A 24 7.22 7.99 18.71
C ASN A 24 6.23 8.13 17.55
N LEU A 25 6.00 7.05 16.80
CA LEU A 25 4.95 7.01 15.77
C LEU A 25 3.61 6.75 16.46
N ILE A 26 2.80 7.79 16.58
CA ILE A 26 1.49 7.70 17.25
C ILE A 26 0.35 7.30 16.30
N GLY A 27 0.57 7.40 14.99
CA GLY A 27 -0.45 7.15 13.97
C GLY A 27 0.05 7.45 12.56
N GLU A 28 -0.65 6.91 11.57
CA GLU A 28 -0.43 7.14 10.14
C GLU A 28 -1.73 7.59 9.46
N VAL A 29 -1.65 8.50 8.48
CA VAL A 29 -2.80 8.94 7.69
C VAL A 29 -2.50 8.74 6.21
N GLU A 30 -3.29 7.87 5.59
CA GLU A 30 -3.11 7.39 4.24
C GLU A 30 -4.16 7.96 3.29
N LEU A 31 -3.73 8.83 2.39
CA LEU A 31 -4.59 9.46 1.38
C LEU A 31 -4.44 8.76 0.04
N GLN A 32 -5.38 7.86 -0.28
CA GLN A 32 -5.38 7.05 -1.50
C GLN A 32 -4.02 6.35 -1.72
N PRO A 33 -3.57 5.51 -0.76
CA PRO A 33 -2.23 4.93 -0.81
C PRO A 33 -2.04 4.09 -2.07
N PHE A 34 -0.85 4.19 -2.63
CA PHE A 34 -0.50 3.58 -3.90
C PHE A 34 0.03 2.16 -3.70
N PHE A 35 -0.88 1.19 -3.71
CA PHE A 35 -0.58 -0.26 -3.65
C PHE A 35 -1.01 -0.97 -4.92
N GLY A 36 -0.57 -2.22 -5.09
CA GLY A 36 -0.89 -3.03 -6.26
C GLY A 36 -0.59 -4.51 -6.05
N GLY A 37 -0.62 -5.25 -7.16
CA GLY A 37 -0.24 -6.65 -7.26
C GLY A 37 -0.31 -7.10 -8.71
N GLU A 38 0.08 -8.33 -9.01
CA GLU A 38 0.06 -8.83 -10.39
C GLU A 38 -1.37 -9.02 -10.94
N GLU A 39 -2.29 -9.48 -10.10
CA GLU A 39 -3.70 -9.59 -10.48
C GLU A 39 -4.30 -8.22 -10.83
N ARG A 40 -5.41 -8.24 -11.56
CA ARG A 40 -6.22 -7.04 -11.82
C ARG A 40 -7.46 -7.08 -10.97
N THR A 41 -7.68 -5.99 -10.25
CA THR A 41 -8.87 -5.79 -9.46
C THR A 41 -10.05 -5.36 -10.33
N GLU A 42 -11.27 -5.52 -9.82
CA GLU A 42 -12.47 -5.11 -10.56
C GLU A 42 -12.49 -3.60 -10.83
N SER A 43 -12.06 -2.79 -9.86
CA SER A 43 -11.96 -1.34 -10.01
C SER A 43 -10.96 -0.92 -11.09
N GLU A 44 -9.80 -1.58 -11.19
CA GLU A 44 -8.84 -1.34 -12.28
C GLU A 44 -9.45 -1.60 -13.66
N ILE A 45 -10.31 -2.62 -13.78
CA ILE A 45 -10.98 -2.99 -15.04
C ILE A 45 -12.17 -2.07 -15.35
N LYS A 46 -13.00 -1.76 -14.35
CA LYS A 46 -14.25 -0.99 -14.52
C LYS A 46 -14.00 0.50 -14.71
N LEU A 47 -12.93 1.05 -14.12
CA LEU A 47 -12.64 2.49 -14.12
C LEU A 47 -11.65 2.92 -15.20
N VAL A 48 -11.39 2.06 -16.20
CA VAL A 48 -10.52 2.38 -17.34
C VAL A 48 -10.98 3.69 -18.01
N GLY A 49 -10.07 4.64 -18.14
CA GLY A 49 -10.30 5.91 -18.83
C GLY A 49 -11.13 6.96 -18.07
N THR A 50 -11.54 6.67 -16.82
CA THR A 50 -12.40 7.59 -16.04
C THR A 50 -11.63 8.68 -15.29
N LEU A 51 -10.31 8.53 -15.08
CA LEU A 51 -9.47 9.46 -14.30
C LEU A 51 -8.04 9.61 -14.85
N LEU A 52 -7.27 10.52 -14.23
CA LEU A 52 -5.84 10.78 -14.47
C LEU A 52 -4.90 9.58 -14.24
N ILE A 53 -5.36 8.55 -13.53
CA ILE A 53 -4.65 7.31 -13.25
C ILE A 53 -5.18 6.24 -14.20
N SER A 54 -4.29 5.62 -14.98
CA SER A 54 -4.61 4.49 -15.84
C SER A 54 -3.77 3.28 -15.46
N VAL A 55 -4.30 2.09 -15.68
CA VAL A 55 -3.60 0.81 -15.43
C VAL A 55 -2.23 0.77 -16.13
N ASN A 56 -2.15 1.18 -17.40
CA ASN A 56 -0.88 1.21 -18.12
C ASN A 56 0.15 2.16 -17.46
N ARG A 57 -0.33 3.28 -16.91
CA ARG A 57 0.53 4.24 -16.22
C ARG A 57 1.00 3.67 -14.89
N THR A 58 0.13 3.01 -14.12
CA THR A 58 0.49 2.37 -12.84
C THR A 58 1.51 1.25 -13.06
N ASP A 59 1.32 0.42 -14.09
CA ASP A 59 2.27 -0.62 -14.47
C ASP A 59 3.65 -0.06 -14.83
N TRP A 60 3.67 1.02 -15.63
CA TRP A 60 4.93 1.67 -15.98
C TRP A 60 5.64 2.24 -14.74
N MET A 61 4.90 2.88 -13.83
CA MET A 61 5.47 3.40 -12.59
C MET A 61 6.05 2.29 -11.71
N TRP A 62 5.35 1.16 -11.57
CA TRP A 62 5.88 0.02 -10.83
C TRP A 62 7.11 -0.58 -11.48
N LYS A 63 7.10 -0.75 -12.81
CA LYS A 63 8.26 -1.24 -13.57
C LYS A 63 9.48 -0.32 -13.42
N ALA A 64 9.26 1.00 -13.36
CA ALA A 64 10.34 1.97 -13.18
C ALA A 64 10.87 2.02 -11.73
N PHE A 65 10.03 1.73 -10.74
CA PHE A 65 10.39 1.75 -9.33
C PHE A 65 11.06 0.45 -8.85
N LEU A 66 10.62 -0.70 -9.38
CA LEU A 66 11.07 -2.01 -8.96
C LEU A 66 12.46 -2.37 -9.51
N PRO A 67 13.24 -3.20 -8.78
CA PRO A 67 14.43 -3.81 -9.33
C PRO A 67 14.14 -4.61 -10.61
N GLN A 68 15.13 -4.72 -11.49
CA GLN A 68 14.98 -5.47 -12.73
C GLN A 68 14.64 -6.95 -12.45
N GLY A 69 13.62 -7.46 -13.14
CA GLY A 69 13.16 -8.85 -12.99
C GLY A 69 12.08 -9.05 -11.92
N CYS A 70 11.81 -8.04 -11.08
CA CYS A 70 10.68 -8.09 -10.15
C CYS A 70 9.35 -7.80 -10.86
N ASN A 71 8.30 -8.47 -10.39
CA ASN A 71 6.91 -8.20 -10.77
C ASN A 71 6.19 -7.42 -9.65
N ARG A 72 4.90 -7.13 -9.81
CA ARG A 72 4.11 -6.33 -8.86
C ARG A 72 3.67 -7.09 -7.62
N ASP A 73 3.95 -8.39 -7.51
CA ASP A 73 3.83 -9.12 -6.24
C ASP A 73 5.05 -8.96 -5.35
N HIS A 74 6.02 -8.13 -5.74
CA HIS A 74 7.08 -7.68 -4.84
C HIS A 74 6.48 -6.97 -3.61
N GLN A 75 7.05 -7.23 -2.43
CA GLN A 75 6.55 -6.77 -1.12
C GLN A 75 6.33 -5.25 -1.01
N VAL A 76 7.05 -4.45 -1.81
CA VAL A 76 6.87 -2.98 -1.81
C VAL A 76 5.59 -2.52 -2.50
N VAL A 77 5.05 -3.34 -3.41
CA VAL A 77 3.84 -3.05 -4.18
C VAL A 77 2.64 -3.73 -3.56
N ASN A 78 2.78 -5.03 -3.28
CA ASN A 78 1.74 -5.89 -2.71
C ASN A 78 2.06 -6.21 -1.24
N VAL A 79 1.82 -5.23 -0.36
CA VAL A 79 2.23 -5.27 1.05
C VAL A 79 1.53 -6.34 1.90
N PHE A 80 0.45 -6.94 1.38
CA PHE A 80 -0.21 -8.11 1.97
C PHE A 80 -0.37 -9.26 0.96
N GLY A 81 0.52 -9.31 -0.03
CA GLY A 81 0.56 -10.34 -1.06
C GLY A 81 1.36 -11.58 -0.68
N PRO A 82 1.64 -12.47 -1.65
CA PRO A 82 2.38 -13.72 -1.43
C PRO A 82 3.79 -13.53 -0.83
N ASN A 83 4.41 -12.38 -1.10
CA ASN A 83 5.76 -12.06 -0.63
C ASN A 83 5.77 -11.01 0.50
N SER A 84 4.65 -10.82 1.20
CA SER A 84 4.51 -9.79 2.23
C SER A 84 5.35 -10.07 3.48
N VAL A 85 5.64 -9.01 4.23
CA VAL A 85 6.22 -9.09 5.57
C VAL A 85 5.10 -9.28 6.58
N ASP A 86 5.23 -10.27 7.48
CA ASP A 86 4.27 -10.42 8.57
C ASP A 86 4.47 -9.33 9.61
N ILE A 87 3.49 -8.44 9.72
CA ILE A 87 3.50 -7.34 10.69
C ILE A 87 2.73 -7.66 11.97
N SER A 88 2.15 -8.86 12.10
CA SER A 88 1.23 -9.20 13.20
C SER A 88 1.86 -8.99 14.58
N HIS A 89 3.16 -9.27 14.71
CA HIS A 89 3.93 -9.13 15.94
C HIS A 89 4.51 -7.71 16.17
N LEU A 90 4.41 -6.82 15.18
CA LEU A 90 5.01 -5.48 15.25
C LEU A 90 4.06 -4.46 15.91
N PRO A 91 4.60 -3.47 16.65
CA PRO A 91 3.81 -2.35 17.20
C PRO A 91 3.46 -1.32 16.10
N PHE A 92 2.78 -1.77 15.04
CA PHE A 92 2.39 -0.92 13.91
C PHE A 92 1.39 0.15 14.37
N PRO A 93 1.58 1.43 13.99
CA PRO A 93 0.76 2.53 14.49
C PRO A 93 -0.70 2.43 14.02
N PRO A 94 -1.66 2.98 14.77
CA PRO A 94 -3.03 3.17 14.29
C PRO A 94 -3.04 3.93 12.96
N THR A 95 -3.79 3.43 11.98
CA THR A 95 -3.75 3.97 10.61
C THR A 95 -5.13 4.49 10.21
N LEU A 96 -5.21 5.67 9.61
CA LEU A 96 -6.45 6.18 9.02
C LEU A 96 -6.33 6.18 7.49
N VAL A 97 -7.20 5.46 6.79
CA VAL A 97 -7.12 5.32 5.32
C VAL A 97 -8.31 5.99 4.62
N PHE A 98 -8.01 6.91 3.70
CA PHE A 98 -8.99 7.56 2.83
C PHE A 98 -8.99 6.92 1.46
N ILE A 99 -10.14 6.36 1.06
CA ILE A 99 -10.32 5.63 -0.19
C ILE A 99 -11.36 6.35 -1.05
N SER A 100 -10.98 6.76 -2.25
CA SER A 100 -11.90 7.39 -3.20
C SER A 100 -12.62 6.35 -4.05
N ARG A 101 -13.94 6.50 -4.20
CA ARG A 101 -14.78 5.61 -5.03
C ARG A 101 -14.37 5.58 -6.49
N PHE A 102 -13.75 6.64 -6.99
CA PHE A 102 -13.37 6.76 -8.40
C PHE A 102 -11.92 6.37 -8.65
N ASP A 103 -11.15 6.04 -7.63
CA ASP A 103 -9.76 5.59 -7.80
C ASP A 103 -9.70 4.19 -8.40
N PRO A 104 -8.99 3.97 -9.53
CA PRO A 104 -8.78 2.63 -10.07
C PRO A 104 -8.05 1.68 -9.11
N LEU A 105 -7.30 2.18 -8.13
CA LEU A 105 -6.57 1.37 -7.14
C LEU A 105 -7.35 1.16 -5.84
N GLN A 106 -8.61 1.57 -5.79
CA GLN A 106 -9.39 1.55 -4.55
C GLN A 106 -9.56 0.13 -3.97
N ASP A 107 -9.57 -0.92 -4.80
CA ASP A 107 -9.64 -2.30 -4.31
C ASP A 107 -8.33 -2.73 -3.66
N TRP A 108 -7.18 -2.28 -4.19
CA TRP A 108 -5.89 -2.47 -3.53
C TRP A 108 -5.82 -1.73 -2.19
N GLN A 109 -6.36 -0.52 -2.13
CA GLN A 109 -6.47 0.24 -0.88
C GLN A 109 -7.37 -0.45 0.15
N ARG A 110 -8.46 -1.09 -0.28
CA ARG A 110 -9.31 -1.91 0.61
C ARG A 110 -8.62 -3.18 1.06
N LYS A 111 -7.90 -3.86 0.18
CA LYS A 111 -7.06 -5.03 0.54
C LYS A 111 -6.02 -4.66 1.59
N TYR A 112 -5.44 -3.47 1.51
CA TYR A 112 -4.54 -2.93 2.54
C TYR A 112 -5.22 -2.82 3.91
N VAL A 113 -6.40 -2.18 3.97
CA VAL A 113 -7.20 -2.08 5.21
C VAL A 113 -7.52 -3.46 5.79
N GLU A 114 -7.96 -4.39 4.95
CA GLU A 114 -8.29 -5.75 5.42
C GLU A 114 -7.04 -6.53 5.87
N GLY A 115 -5.88 -6.31 5.24
CA GLY A 115 -4.61 -6.87 5.70
C GLY A 115 -4.20 -6.36 7.08
N LEU A 116 -4.30 -5.04 7.30
CA LEU A 116 -4.05 -4.42 8.62
C LEU A 116 -4.96 -5.01 9.70
N LYS A 117 -6.27 -5.15 9.42
CA LYS A 117 -7.22 -5.76 10.36
C LYS A 117 -6.87 -7.22 10.67
N LYS A 118 -6.50 -8.01 9.67
CA LYS A 118 -6.08 -9.42 9.85
C LYS A 118 -4.83 -9.54 10.72
N CYS A 119 -3.91 -8.59 10.64
CA CYS A 119 -2.74 -8.49 11.51
C CYS A 119 -3.03 -7.86 12.89
N GLY A 120 -4.30 -7.64 13.24
CA GLY A 120 -4.72 -7.08 14.51
C GLY A 120 -4.43 -5.59 14.69
N LYS A 121 -4.23 -4.83 13.61
CA LYS A 121 -3.92 -3.40 13.67
C LYS A 121 -5.18 -2.56 13.70
N THR A 122 -5.10 -1.39 14.34
CA THR A 122 -6.18 -0.41 14.36
C THR A 122 -6.19 0.35 13.03
N VAL A 123 -7.27 0.23 12.26
CA VAL A 123 -7.47 0.89 10.97
C VAL A 123 -8.94 1.18 10.68
#